data_AF-A0A6J3RCS7-F1
#
_entry.id   AF-A0A6J3RCS7-F1
#
_cell.length_a   1.000
_cell.length_b   1.000
_cell.length_c   1.000
_cell.angle_alpha   90.00
_cell.angle_beta   90.00
_cell.angle_gamma   90.00
#
_symmetry.space_group_name_H-M   'P 1'
#
loop_
_entity.id
_entity.type
_entity.pdbx_description
1 polymer ?
#
loop_
_entity_poly.entity_id
_entity_poly.type
_entity_poly.pdbx_seq_one_letter_code
_entity_poly.pdbx_strand_id
1 'polypeptide(L)'
;MSIWKDEKSLRVLNEAVGALMYHTITLTREDLEKFKALRIIVRIGSGFDNIDIKSAGDLGIAVCNVPAASVEETADSTLCHILNLYRRTTWLHQALREGTRVQSVEQIREVASGAARIRGETLGIIGLGRVGQAVALRAKAFGFNVLFYDPYLADGTERALGLQRVSTLQDLLFHSDCVTLHCGLNEHNHHLINDFTVKQMRQGAFLVNTARGGLVDEKALAQALKEGRIRGAALDVHESEPFRTEQCPEGLGSAAHSHLREGRAASPPPVKAPPHCGQEPVGSFSQGPLKDAPNLICTPHAAWYSEQASIEMREEAAREIRRAVTGRIPDSLKNCVNKDHLAAATHWASVDPAVVHPELNGAAYSRYPPGVVGVAPSGIPAAVEGIVPSAMSLSHGLPPVSHPPHAPSPGQTVKPEADRDHASDQL
;
A
#
# COMPACT_ATOMS: atom_id res chain seq x y z
N MET A 1 -25.77 11.54 -0.76
CA MET A 1 -26.92 11.44 -1.68
C MET A 1 -27.05 9.98 -2.09
N SER A 2 -28.19 9.31 -1.87
CA SER A 2 -28.25 7.84 -2.04
C SER A 2 -27.97 7.42 -3.48
N ILE A 3 -26.95 6.57 -3.66
CA ILE A 3 -26.42 6.10 -4.95
C ILE A 3 -27.37 5.14 -5.67
N TRP A 4 -28.37 4.61 -4.96
CA TRP A 4 -29.14 3.43 -5.33
C TRP A 4 -30.62 3.75 -5.64
N LYS A 5 -30.86 4.66 -6.59
CA LYS A 5 -32.22 5.15 -6.90
C LYS A 5 -32.81 4.73 -8.25
N ASP A 6 -32.07 4.03 -9.11
CA ASP A 6 -32.57 3.53 -10.39
C ASP A 6 -32.97 2.05 -10.36
N GLU A 7 -33.79 1.62 -11.32
CA GLU A 7 -34.31 0.24 -11.37
C GLU A 7 -33.19 -0.80 -11.52
N LYS A 8 -32.08 -0.44 -12.16
CA LYS A 8 -30.89 -1.29 -12.28
C LYS A 8 -30.20 -1.49 -10.94
N SER A 9 -30.03 -0.44 -10.15
CA SER A 9 -29.52 -0.53 -8.77
C SER A 9 -30.34 -1.49 -7.93
N LEU A 10 -31.67 -1.43 -8.02
CA LEU A 10 -32.56 -2.31 -7.26
C LEU A 10 -32.38 -3.80 -7.63
N ARG A 11 -32.23 -4.13 -8.92
CA ARG A 11 -31.91 -5.51 -9.33
C ARG A 11 -30.54 -5.96 -8.82
N VAL A 12 -29.51 -5.12 -8.92
CA VAL A 12 -28.16 -5.43 -8.42
C VAL A 12 -28.17 -5.69 -6.92
N LEU A 13 -28.84 -4.84 -6.12
CA LEU A 13 -28.96 -5.04 -4.67
C LEU A 13 -29.68 -6.36 -4.32
N ASN A 14 -30.70 -6.75 -5.08
CA ASN A 14 -31.46 -7.97 -4.83
C ASN A 14 -30.73 -9.25 -5.29
N GLU A 15 -30.04 -9.22 -6.42
CA GLU A 15 -29.59 -10.44 -7.14
C GLU A 15 -28.06 -10.65 -7.13
N ALA A 16 -27.23 -9.64 -6.81
CA ALA A 16 -25.78 -9.77 -6.91
C ALA A 16 -25.20 -10.70 -5.82
N VAL A 17 -24.62 -11.83 -6.25
CA VAL A 17 -23.97 -12.81 -5.35
C VAL A 17 -22.53 -12.44 -5.00
N GLY A 18 -21.85 -11.67 -5.86
CA GLY A 18 -20.49 -11.21 -5.65
C GLY A 18 -20.26 -9.80 -6.17
N ALA A 19 -19.46 -9.00 -5.45
CA ALA A 19 -19.13 -7.63 -5.79
C ALA A 19 -17.61 -7.42 -5.93
N LEU A 20 -17.21 -6.57 -6.88
CA LEU A 20 -15.84 -6.11 -7.10
C LEU A 20 -15.82 -4.59 -6.97
N MET A 21 -14.94 -4.05 -6.12
CA MET A 21 -14.90 -2.60 -5.86
C MET A 21 -13.49 -2.06 -5.60
N TYR A 22 -13.28 -0.79 -5.94
CA TYR A 22 -12.06 -0.01 -5.67
C TYR A 22 -12.16 0.73 -4.33
N HIS A 23 -11.35 1.78 -4.11
CA HIS A 23 -11.34 2.59 -2.88
C HIS A 23 -12.42 3.70 -2.85
N THR A 24 -13.02 4.04 -4.00
CA THR A 24 -13.88 5.24 -4.17
C THR A 24 -15.31 5.13 -3.64
N ILE A 25 -15.72 3.93 -3.19
CA ILE A 25 -17.05 3.68 -2.61
C ILE A 25 -16.84 3.13 -1.21
N THR A 26 -17.58 3.67 -0.24
CA THR A 26 -17.65 3.15 1.13
C THR A 26 -18.90 2.29 1.29
N LEU A 27 -18.79 1.13 1.95
CA LEU A 27 -19.91 0.28 2.33
C LEU A 27 -20.04 0.21 3.85
N THR A 28 -20.99 0.98 4.38
CA THR A 28 -21.38 0.94 5.79
C THR A 28 -22.28 -0.27 6.08
N ARG A 29 -22.55 -0.57 7.35
CA ARG A 29 -23.57 -1.56 7.74
C ARG A 29 -24.92 -1.33 7.04
N GLU A 30 -25.40 -0.09 7.02
CA GLU A 30 -26.65 0.27 6.34
C GLU A 30 -26.61 0.03 4.83
N ASP A 31 -25.44 0.08 4.19
CA ASP A 31 -25.28 -0.23 2.77
C ASP A 31 -25.21 -1.74 2.51
N LEU A 32 -24.54 -2.49 3.38
CA LEU A 32 -24.45 -3.94 3.31
C LEU A 32 -25.82 -4.60 3.49
N GLU A 33 -26.64 -4.12 4.43
CA GLU A 33 -28.00 -4.61 4.68
C GLU A 33 -28.98 -4.42 3.49
N LYS A 34 -28.64 -3.56 2.52
CA LYS A 34 -29.42 -3.40 1.28
C LYS A 34 -29.25 -4.59 0.33
N PHE A 35 -28.11 -5.29 0.37
CA PHE A 35 -27.86 -6.45 -0.48
C PHE A 35 -28.59 -7.70 0.05
N LYS A 36 -29.29 -8.42 -0.83
CA LYS A 36 -30.13 -9.58 -0.44
C LYS A 36 -29.55 -10.96 -0.81
N ALA A 37 -28.65 -11.00 -1.79
CA ALA A 37 -28.00 -12.23 -2.25
C ALA A 37 -26.47 -12.23 -2.14
N LEU A 38 -25.87 -11.13 -1.67
CA LEU A 38 -24.42 -10.93 -1.68
C LEU A 38 -23.72 -11.87 -0.69
N ARG A 39 -22.70 -12.59 -1.16
CA ARG A 39 -21.91 -13.55 -0.38
C ARG A 39 -20.42 -13.23 -0.33
N ILE A 40 -19.93 -12.43 -1.28
CA ILE A 40 -18.53 -12.01 -1.31
C ILE A 40 -18.37 -10.58 -1.86
N ILE A 41 -17.50 -9.82 -1.22
CA ILE A 41 -16.95 -8.55 -1.71
C ILE A 41 -15.44 -8.73 -1.89
N VAL A 42 -14.93 -8.41 -3.07
CA VAL A 42 -13.48 -8.42 -3.33
C VAL A 42 -13.00 -6.99 -3.61
N ARG A 43 -12.13 -6.50 -2.72
CA ARG A 43 -11.40 -5.24 -2.92
C ARG A 43 -10.30 -5.45 -3.97
N ILE A 44 -10.43 -4.72 -5.08
CA ILE A 44 -9.35 -4.56 -6.05
C ILE A 44 -8.35 -3.57 -5.43
N GLY A 45 -7.27 -4.11 -4.86
CA GLY A 45 -6.28 -3.40 -4.06
C GLY A 45 -6.12 -3.97 -2.64
N SER A 46 -5.19 -3.40 -1.88
CA SER A 46 -4.73 -3.96 -0.59
C SER A 46 -5.60 -3.57 0.62
N GLY A 47 -5.86 -2.28 0.84
CA GLY A 47 -6.65 -1.80 1.98
C GLY A 47 -8.17 -1.91 1.77
N PHE A 48 -8.86 -2.26 2.87
CA PHE A 48 -10.27 -2.63 2.96
C PHE A 48 -11.04 -1.78 4.00
N ASP A 49 -10.42 -0.70 4.45
CA ASP A 49 -10.92 0.32 5.38
C ASP A 49 -12.23 1.00 4.91
N ASN A 50 -12.52 0.97 3.61
CA ASN A 50 -13.77 1.44 3.02
C ASN A 50 -14.94 0.44 3.08
N ILE A 51 -14.80 -0.67 3.83
CA ILE A 51 -15.87 -1.66 4.07
C ILE A 51 -15.94 -1.93 5.57
N ASP A 52 -17.15 -1.91 6.14
CA ASP A 52 -17.38 -2.46 7.48
C ASP A 52 -17.28 -4.01 7.41
N ILE A 53 -16.05 -4.52 7.54
CA ILE A 53 -15.75 -5.96 7.40
C ILE A 53 -16.36 -6.81 8.52
N LYS A 54 -16.68 -6.19 9.66
CA LYS A 54 -17.32 -6.83 10.81
C LYS A 54 -18.80 -7.02 10.54
N SER A 55 -19.52 -5.96 10.19
CA SER A 55 -20.93 -6.05 9.78
C SER A 55 -21.11 -6.91 8.51
N ALA A 56 -20.14 -6.89 7.58
CA ALA A 56 -20.14 -7.82 6.46
C ALA A 56 -20.08 -9.29 6.94
N GLY A 57 -19.23 -9.59 7.93
CA GLY A 57 -19.14 -10.92 8.54
C GLY A 57 -20.43 -11.33 9.27
N ASP A 58 -21.02 -10.44 10.05
CA ASP A 58 -22.33 -10.65 10.72
C ASP A 58 -23.44 -11.01 9.71
N LEU A 59 -23.40 -10.43 8.51
CA LEU A 59 -24.34 -10.66 7.41
C LEU A 59 -23.98 -11.88 6.53
N GLY A 60 -22.94 -12.64 6.88
CA GLY A 60 -22.48 -13.80 6.10
C GLY A 60 -21.73 -13.45 4.80
N ILE A 61 -21.29 -12.20 4.66
CA ILE A 61 -20.60 -11.66 3.48
C ILE A 61 -19.08 -11.72 3.72
N ALA A 62 -18.40 -12.56 2.95
CA ALA A 62 -16.93 -12.62 2.99
C ALA A 62 -16.32 -11.39 2.31
N VAL A 63 -15.33 -10.78 2.94
CA VAL A 63 -14.54 -9.69 2.35
C VAL A 63 -13.14 -10.21 2.04
N CYS A 64 -12.65 -9.99 0.82
CA CYS A 64 -11.29 -10.30 0.40
C CYS A 64 -10.57 -9.08 -0.16
N ASN A 65 -9.24 -9.12 -0.22
CA ASN A 65 -8.40 -8.10 -0.85
C ASN A 65 -7.37 -8.69 -1.82
N VAL A 66 -6.63 -7.82 -2.50
CA VAL A 66 -5.45 -8.17 -3.30
C VAL A 66 -4.21 -7.48 -2.69
N PRO A 67 -3.48 -8.16 -1.79
CA PRO A 67 -2.50 -7.51 -0.92
C PRO A 67 -1.09 -7.35 -1.51
N ALA A 68 -0.81 -7.90 -2.69
CA ALA A 68 0.56 -8.00 -3.25
C ALA A 68 0.80 -7.19 -4.53
N ALA A 69 -0.23 -6.99 -5.36
CA ALA A 69 -0.11 -6.59 -6.77
C ALA A 69 0.37 -5.15 -7.06
N SER A 70 0.77 -4.37 -6.05
CA SER A 70 1.32 -3.00 -6.20
C SER A 70 2.29 -2.63 -5.08
N VAL A 71 2.89 -3.64 -4.42
CA VAL A 71 3.78 -3.41 -3.27
C VAL A 71 5.04 -2.64 -3.67
N GLU A 72 5.60 -2.96 -4.83
CA GLU A 72 6.83 -2.34 -5.33
C GLU A 72 6.55 -0.95 -5.92
N GLU A 73 5.49 -0.80 -6.73
CA GLU A 73 5.03 0.52 -7.22
C GLU A 73 4.79 1.50 -6.07
N THR A 74 4.12 1.06 -5.00
CA THR A 74 3.85 1.94 -3.84
C THR A 74 5.14 2.30 -3.12
N ALA A 75 6.11 1.38 -3.03
CA ALA A 75 7.40 1.64 -2.42
C ALA A 75 8.27 2.59 -3.28
N ASP A 76 8.31 2.39 -4.59
CA ASP A 76 9.02 3.24 -5.55
C ASP A 76 8.43 4.66 -5.57
N SER A 77 7.10 4.77 -5.59
CA SER A 77 6.39 6.05 -5.47
C SER A 77 6.67 6.74 -4.13
N THR A 78 6.75 5.99 -3.03
CA THR A 78 7.13 6.54 -1.72
C THR A 78 8.57 7.06 -1.72
N LEU A 79 9.53 6.29 -2.28
CA LEU A 79 10.91 6.75 -2.40
C LEU A 79 11.01 7.98 -3.31
N CYS A 80 10.23 8.04 -4.39
CA CYS A 80 10.12 9.23 -5.24
C CYS A 80 9.66 10.45 -4.43
N HIS A 81 8.62 10.31 -3.59
CA HIS A 81 8.16 11.37 -2.68
C HIS A 81 9.21 11.80 -1.66
N ILE A 82 9.88 10.86 -0.99
CA ILE A 82 10.99 11.15 -0.06
C ILE A 82 12.10 11.92 -0.78
N LEU A 83 12.55 11.45 -1.95
CA LEU A 83 13.60 12.09 -2.72
C LEU A 83 13.17 13.48 -3.24
N ASN A 84 11.92 13.67 -3.63
CA ASN A 84 11.38 14.97 -4.03
C ASN A 84 11.39 15.98 -2.88
N LEU A 85 11.11 15.58 -1.65
CA LEU A 85 11.25 16.44 -0.47
C LEU A 85 12.72 16.80 -0.19
N TYR A 86 13.61 15.81 -0.16
CA TYR A 86 15.04 16.00 0.12
C TYR A 86 15.81 16.76 -0.96
N ARG A 87 15.40 16.64 -2.23
CA ARG A 87 16.11 17.19 -3.40
C ARG A 87 15.35 18.32 -4.10
N ARG A 88 14.10 18.59 -3.69
CA ARG A 88 13.21 19.65 -4.21
C ARG A 88 12.89 19.53 -5.71
N THR A 89 13.11 18.38 -6.33
CA THR A 89 13.04 18.19 -7.80
C THR A 89 11.72 18.68 -8.40
N THR A 90 10.58 18.31 -7.81
CA THR A 90 9.25 18.77 -8.26
C THR A 90 9.09 20.28 -8.17
N TRP A 91 9.51 20.91 -7.07
CA TRP A 91 9.42 22.36 -6.89
C TRP A 91 10.42 23.13 -7.78
N LEU A 92 11.60 22.58 -8.05
CA LEU A 92 12.57 23.13 -9.00
C LEU A 92 12.02 23.08 -10.44
N HIS A 93 11.40 21.97 -10.83
CA HIS A 93 10.68 21.85 -12.09
C HIS A 93 9.52 22.87 -12.17
N GLN A 94 8.74 23.02 -11.10
CA GLN A 94 7.66 24.00 -11.02
C GLN A 94 8.17 25.45 -11.20
N ALA A 95 9.22 25.85 -10.46
CA ALA A 95 9.80 27.19 -10.58
C ALA A 95 10.28 27.51 -12.01
N LEU A 96 10.89 26.54 -12.69
CA LEU A 96 11.27 26.68 -14.11
C LEU A 96 10.05 26.81 -15.03
N ARG A 97 8.96 26.06 -14.76
CA ARG A 97 7.68 26.15 -15.50
C ARG A 97 6.97 27.48 -15.28
N GLU A 98 7.14 28.09 -14.10
CA GLU A 98 6.64 29.42 -13.73
C GLU A 98 7.53 30.55 -14.27
N GLY A 99 8.65 30.24 -14.92
CA GLY A 99 9.51 31.19 -15.61
C GLY A 99 10.69 31.72 -14.78
N THR A 100 10.96 31.15 -13.61
CA THR A 100 12.16 31.48 -12.82
C THR A 100 13.43 31.26 -13.66
N ARG A 101 14.30 32.27 -13.72
CA ARG A 101 15.59 32.20 -14.43
C ARG A 101 16.72 32.01 -13.44
N VAL A 102 17.54 31.00 -13.69
CA VAL A 102 18.65 30.60 -12.82
C VAL A 102 19.92 30.55 -13.67
N GLN A 103 20.92 31.37 -13.33
CA GLN A 103 22.20 31.44 -14.04
C GLN A 103 23.41 31.40 -13.10
N SER A 104 23.40 32.17 -12.01
CA SER A 104 24.52 32.18 -11.05
C SER A 104 24.43 31.03 -10.04
N VAL A 105 25.56 30.71 -9.41
CA VAL A 105 25.62 29.69 -8.35
C VAL A 105 24.78 30.12 -7.13
N GLU A 106 24.69 31.42 -6.88
CA GLU A 106 23.89 32.02 -5.81
C GLU A 106 22.40 31.80 -6.06
N GLN A 107 21.92 32.02 -7.30
CA GLN A 107 20.54 31.73 -7.69
C GLN A 107 20.21 30.23 -7.59
N ILE A 108 21.18 29.34 -7.91
CA ILE A 108 21.02 27.89 -7.72
C ILE A 108 20.84 27.57 -6.23
N ARG A 109 21.65 28.15 -5.33
CA ARG A 109 21.54 27.95 -3.88
C ARG A 109 20.22 28.48 -3.33
N GLU A 110 19.73 29.61 -3.84
CA GLU A 110 18.48 30.25 -3.43
C GLU A 110 17.26 29.41 -3.84
N VAL A 111 17.13 29.06 -5.12
CA VAL A 111 15.97 28.30 -5.62
C VAL A 111 15.93 26.85 -5.09
N ALA A 112 17.10 26.25 -4.84
CA ALA A 112 17.22 24.92 -4.22
C ALA A 112 17.35 24.97 -2.68
N SER A 113 17.12 26.12 -2.06
CA SER A 113 17.28 26.28 -0.60
C SER A 113 16.41 25.30 0.18
N GLY A 114 16.96 24.77 1.28
CA GLY A 114 16.34 23.72 2.08
C GLY A 114 16.51 22.28 1.56
N ALA A 115 17.11 22.07 0.38
CA ALA A 115 17.44 20.73 -0.11
C ALA A 115 18.59 20.10 0.70
N ALA A 116 18.35 18.94 1.33
CA ALA A 116 19.26 18.34 2.32
C ALA A 116 20.04 17.11 1.81
N ARG A 117 21.18 16.81 2.44
CA ARG A 117 21.96 15.57 2.23
C ARG A 117 21.23 14.41 2.92
N ILE A 118 21.05 13.29 2.22
CA ILE A 118 20.31 12.12 2.73
C ILE A 118 21.15 11.22 3.64
N ARG A 119 22.43 11.00 3.33
CA ARG A 119 23.28 10.07 4.10
C ARG A 119 23.43 10.53 5.55
N GLY A 120 22.99 9.70 6.49
CA GLY A 120 23.01 9.95 7.93
C GLY A 120 21.66 10.41 8.52
N GLU A 121 20.70 10.78 7.67
CA GLU A 121 19.33 11.11 8.07
C GLU A 121 18.58 9.85 8.54
N THR A 122 17.55 10.06 9.36
CA THR A 122 16.77 8.99 9.97
C THR A 122 15.38 8.90 9.36
N LEU A 123 15.07 7.77 8.70
CA LEU A 123 13.76 7.49 8.13
C LEU A 123 12.94 6.63 9.10
N GLY A 124 11.86 7.18 9.63
CA GLY A 124 10.89 6.50 10.50
C GLY A 124 9.72 5.93 9.72
N ILE A 125 9.57 4.62 9.72
CA ILE A 125 8.47 3.90 9.06
C ILE A 125 7.40 3.52 10.09
N ILE A 126 6.17 4.02 9.91
CA ILE A 126 5.02 3.63 10.74
C ILE A 126 4.23 2.53 10.01
N GLY A 127 4.33 1.29 10.51
CA GLY A 127 3.83 0.08 9.89
C GLY A 127 4.88 -0.59 8.99
N LEU A 128 5.43 -1.73 9.42
CA LEU A 128 6.46 -2.48 8.67
C LEU A 128 5.85 -3.71 7.97
N GLY A 129 4.70 -3.50 7.34
CA GLY A 129 4.09 -4.46 6.41
C GLY A 129 4.83 -4.52 5.07
N ARG A 130 4.20 -5.13 4.05
CA ARG A 130 4.81 -5.38 2.72
C ARG A 130 5.48 -4.14 2.11
N VAL A 131 4.76 -3.01 2.05
CA VAL A 131 5.28 -1.74 1.50
C VAL A 131 6.37 -1.15 2.40
N GLY A 132 6.18 -1.13 3.72
CA GLY A 132 7.19 -0.63 4.67
C GLY A 132 8.51 -1.38 4.58
N GLN A 133 8.49 -2.70 4.40
CA GLN A 133 9.71 -3.50 4.19
C GLN A 133 10.38 -3.18 2.84
N ALA A 134 9.60 -3.06 1.76
CA ALA A 134 10.12 -2.69 0.44
C ALA A 134 10.77 -1.29 0.44
N VAL A 135 10.15 -0.32 1.12
CA VAL A 135 10.69 1.03 1.36
C VAL A 135 11.96 1.00 2.19
N ALA A 136 11.98 0.25 3.31
CA ALA A 136 13.15 0.12 4.18
C ALA A 136 14.39 -0.41 3.42
N LEU A 137 14.22 -1.44 2.59
CA LEU A 137 15.30 -2.03 1.80
C LEU A 137 15.86 -1.03 0.77
N ARG A 138 14.99 -0.29 0.08
CA ARG A 138 15.37 0.75 -0.89
C ARG A 138 16.08 1.93 -0.21
N ALA A 139 15.55 2.41 0.92
CA ALA A 139 16.09 3.56 1.66
C ALA A 139 17.53 3.35 2.16
N LYS A 140 17.88 2.12 2.56
CA LYS A 140 19.26 1.78 3.02
C LYS A 140 20.33 2.06 1.95
N ALA A 141 20.02 1.91 0.66
CA ALA A 141 20.95 2.21 -0.43
C ALA A 141 21.31 3.71 -0.52
N PHE A 142 20.39 4.61 -0.14
CA PHE A 142 20.64 6.05 -0.09
C PHE A 142 21.42 6.49 1.17
N GLY A 143 21.62 5.59 2.13
CA GLY A 143 22.32 5.86 3.38
C GLY A 143 21.45 6.43 4.50
N PHE A 144 20.15 6.18 4.47
CA PHE A 144 19.24 6.42 5.60
C PHE A 144 19.52 5.43 6.75
N ASN A 145 19.43 5.92 7.98
CA ASN A 145 19.22 5.10 9.16
C ASN A 145 17.72 4.78 9.25
N VAL A 146 17.32 3.51 9.13
CA VAL A 146 15.90 3.13 9.06
C VAL A 146 15.40 2.63 10.41
N LEU A 147 14.46 3.37 10.99
CA LEU A 147 13.71 3.04 12.20
C LEU A 147 12.28 2.64 11.82
N PHE A 148 11.63 1.79 12.62
CA PHE A 148 10.21 1.52 12.45
C PHE A 148 9.45 1.30 13.76
N TYR A 149 8.17 1.64 13.73
CA TYR A 149 7.18 1.35 14.75
C TYR A 149 6.07 0.52 14.12
N ASP A 150 5.87 -0.67 14.65
CA ASP A 150 4.74 -1.54 14.32
C ASP A 150 4.37 -2.34 15.59
N PRO A 151 3.23 -2.06 16.24
CA PRO A 151 2.85 -2.73 17.48
C PRO A 151 2.23 -4.12 17.25
N TYR A 152 1.94 -4.50 15.99
CA TYR A 152 1.24 -5.74 15.67
C TYR A 152 2.17 -6.84 15.13
N LEU A 153 3.40 -6.48 14.72
CA LEU A 153 4.40 -7.47 14.32
C LEU A 153 5.01 -8.22 15.51
N ALA A 154 5.28 -9.50 15.31
CA ALA A 154 6.11 -10.30 16.20
C ALA A 154 7.59 -9.90 16.11
N ASP A 155 8.34 -10.18 17.17
CA ASP A 155 9.78 -9.87 17.25
C ASP A 155 10.60 -10.72 16.26
N GLY A 156 11.69 -10.14 15.74
CA GLY A 156 12.65 -10.79 14.85
C GLY A 156 12.74 -10.17 13.46
N THR A 157 11.69 -9.49 12.99
CA THR A 157 11.71 -8.81 11.67
C THR A 157 12.78 -7.72 11.60
N GLU A 158 13.02 -7.01 12.71
CA GLU A 158 14.08 -6.01 12.85
C GLU A 158 15.47 -6.60 12.62
N ARG A 159 15.72 -7.80 13.17
CA ARG A 159 16.99 -8.53 13.01
C ARG A 159 17.13 -9.11 11.60
N ALA A 160 16.07 -9.66 11.03
CA ALA A 160 16.09 -10.24 9.68
C ALA A 160 16.40 -9.21 8.58
N LEU A 161 15.90 -7.98 8.71
CA LEU A 161 16.11 -6.90 7.73
C LEU A 161 17.25 -5.94 8.09
N GLY A 162 17.83 -6.08 9.29
CA GLY A 162 18.84 -5.17 9.84
C GLY A 162 18.32 -3.74 9.96
N LEU A 163 17.20 -3.58 10.68
CA LEU A 163 16.49 -2.32 10.94
C LEU A 163 16.42 -2.10 12.46
N GLN A 164 16.18 -0.86 12.89
CA GLN A 164 15.94 -0.56 14.31
C GLN A 164 14.44 -0.49 14.58
N ARG A 165 13.92 -1.33 15.49
CA ARG A 165 12.54 -1.22 15.99
C ARG A 165 12.51 -0.28 17.19
N VAL A 166 11.44 0.50 17.31
CA VAL A 166 11.10 1.25 18.53
C VAL A 166 9.73 0.82 19.05
N SER A 167 9.54 0.91 20.37
CA SER A 167 8.36 0.36 21.05
C SER A 167 7.17 1.32 21.13
N THR A 168 7.39 2.62 20.90
CA THR A 168 6.31 3.62 20.91
C THR A 168 6.33 4.49 19.65
N LEU A 169 5.18 5.06 19.32
CA LEU A 169 5.07 6.07 18.26
C LEU A 169 5.92 7.30 18.58
N GLN A 170 5.93 7.75 19.84
CA GLN A 170 6.69 8.91 20.29
C GLN A 170 8.19 8.74 20.03
N ASP A 171 8.76 7.57 20.33
CA ASP A 171 10.17 7.27 20.06
C ASP A 171 10.48 7.38 18.56
N LEU A 172 9.57 6.94 17.68
CA LEU A 172 9.77 7.07 16.24
C LEU A 172 9.77 8.53 15.82
N LEU A 173 8.74 9.29 16.21
CA LEU A 173 8.58 10.70 15.80
C LEU A 173 9.74 11.57 16.30
N PHE A 174 10.24 11.31 17.51
CA PHE A 174 11.35 12.05 18.11
C PHE A 174 12.71 11.75 17.45
N HIS A 175 12.92 10.53 16.95
CA HIS A 175 14.19 10.13 16.34
C HIS A 175 14.25 10.29 14.82
N SER A 176 13.13 10.58 14.15
CA SER A 176 13.05 10.59 12.69
C SER A 176 13.13 11.99 12.07
N ASP A 177 13.97 12.13 11.05
CA ASP A 177 14.10 13.34 10.22
C ASP A 177 13.08 13.34 9.06
N CYS A 178 12.68 12.14 8.63
CA CYS A 178 11.56 11.92 7.73
C CYS A 178 10.67 10.80 8.28
N VAL A 179 9.35 11.01 8.34
CA VAL A 179 8.37 10.00 8.75
C VAL A 179 7.53 9.59 7.54
N THR A 180 7.34 8.28 7.34
CA THR A 180 6.51 7.73 6.26
C THR A 180 5.48 6.72 6.79
N LEU A 181 4.25 6.82 6.30
CA LEU A 181 3.10 6.02 6.75
C LEU A 181 2.85 4.83 5.82
N HIS A 182 2.90 3.61 6.37
CA HIS A 182 2.66 2.34 5.67
C HIS A 182 1.77 1.35 6.45
N CYS A 183 1.08 1.81 7.49
CA CYS A 183 0.05 1.05 8.20
C CYS A 183 -1.33 1.18 7.52
N GLY A 184 -2.19 0.18 7.68
CA GLY A 184 -3.58 0.28 7.25
C GLY A 184 -4.42 1.11 8.23
N LEU A 185 -5.41 1.86 7.72
CA LEU A 185 -6.39 2.57 8.55
C LEU A 185 -7.30 1.55 9.27
N ASN A 186 -7.53 1.77 10.56
CA ASN A 186 -8.36 0.96 11.44
C ASN A 186 -8.93 1.81 12.59
N GLU A 187 -9.77 1.21 13.43
CA GLU A 187 -10.48 1.87 14.55
C GLU A 187 -9.55 2.55 15.58
N HIS A 188 -8.26 2.21 15.62
CA HIS A 188 -7.32 2.67 16.64
C HIS A 188 -6.26 3.66 16.13
N ASN A 189 -6.22 3.97 14.83
CA ASN A 189 -5.21 4.87 14.24
C ASN A 189 -5.78 5.96 13.30
N HIS A 190 -7.09 6.23 13.37
CA HIS A 190 -7.66 7.43 12.77
C HIS A 190 -7.01 8.68 13.38
N HIS A 191 -6.53 9.59 12.52
CA HIS A 191 -5.70 10.76 12.89
C HIS A 191 -4.51 10.38 13.79
N LEU A 192 -3.79 9.30 13.46
CA LEU A 192 -2.53 8.91 14.11
C LEU A 192 -1.51 10.07 14.14
N ILE A 193 -1.45 10.83 13.05
CA ILE A 193 -0.71 12.09 12.95
C ILE A 193 -1.70 13.24 13.15
N ASN A 194 -1.70 13.84 14.34
CA ASN A 194 -2.61 14.89 14.78
C ASN A 194 -1.83 16.03 15.47
N ASP A 195 -2.51 17.07 15.93
CA ASP A 195 -1.89 18.23 16.59
C ASP A 195 -0.97 17.87 17.76
N PHE A 196 -1.26 16.80 18.51
CA PHE A 196 -0.41 16.33 19.60
C PHE A 196 0.83 15.57 19.10
N THR A 197 0.66 14.60 18.20
CA THR A 197 1.78 13.78 17.70
C THR A 197 2.70 14.57 16.76
N VAL A 198 2.18 15.54 16.00
CA VAL A 198 2.97 16.47 15.18
C VAL A 198 3.92 17.34 16.03
N LYS A 199 3.60 17.61 17.30
CA LYS A 199 4.49 18.29 18.26
C LYS A 199 5.61 17.39 18.80
N GLN A 200 5.53 16.08 18.60
CA GLN A 200 6.57 15.10 18.96
C GLN A 200 7.58 14.86 17.81
N MET A 201 7.24 15.29 16.59
CA MET A 201 8.16 15.21 15.44
C MET A 201 9.34 16.18 15.61
N ARG A 202 10.50 15.84 15.05
CA ARG A 202 11.65 16.75 14.99
C ARG A 202 11.28 18.06 14.27
N GLN A 203 11.81 19.18 14.78
CA GLN A 203 11.64 20.48 14.14
C GLN A 203 12.24 20.47 12.73
N GLY A 204 11.42 20.77 11.73
CA GLY A 204 11.81 20.76 10.33
C GLY A 204 11.94 19.35 9.72
N ALA A 205 11.26 18.35 10.30
CA ALA A 205 11.11 17.02 9.72
C ALA A 205 10.23 17.02 8.46
N PHE A 206 10.31 15.94 7.68
CA PHE A 206 9.44 15.65 6.55
C PHE A 206 8.36 14.61 6.89
N LEU A 207 7.20 14.70 6.23
CA LEU A 207 6.12 13.70 6.34
C LEU A 207 5.72 13.15 4.95
N VAL A 208 5.57 11.84 4.82
CA VAL A 208 5.11 11.17 3.60
C VAL A 208 3.93 10.24 3.90
N ASN A 209 2.85 10.35 3.14
CA ASN A 209 1.69 9.46 3.27
C ASN A 209 1.32 8.86 1.91
N THR A 210 1.56 7.56 1.76
CA THR A 210 1.10 6.72 0.64
C THR A 210 0.20 5.57 1.11
N ALA A 211 -0.34 5.68 2.33
CA ALA A 211 -1.18 4.68 2.97
C ALA A 211 -2.67 5.04 2.89
N ARG A 212 -3.17 5.88 3.81
CA ARG A 212 -4.56 6.35 3.85
C ARG A 212 -4.66 7.78 4.36
N GLY A 213 -5.59 8.56 3.80
CA GLY A 213 -5.83 9.95 4.16
C GLY A 213 -6.11 10.14 5.65
N GLY A 214 -7.14 9.47 6.16
CA GLY A 214 -7.57 9.53 7.58
C GLY A 214 -6.57 9.04 8.63
N LEU A 215 -5.33 8.71 8.27
CA LEU A 215 -4.21 8.55 9.23
C LEU A 215 -3.64 9.91 9.67
N VAL A 216 -3.91 10.99 8.93
CA VAL A 216 -3.36 12.33 9.15
C VAL A 216 -4.50 13.33 9.29
N ASP A 217 -4.47 14.13 10.35
CA ASP A 217 -5.31 15.33 10.49
C ASP A 217 -4.75 16.43 9.58
N GLU A 218 -5.44 16.71 8.48
CA GLU A 218 -4.99 17.68 7.47
C GLU A 218 -4.95 19.12 8.03
N LYS A 219 -5.74 19.45 9.06
CA LYS A 219 -5.71 20.78 9.70
C LYS A 219 -4.45 20.95 10.54
N ALA A 220 -4.11 19.93 11.33
CA ALA A 220 -2.87 19.90 12.10
C ALA A 220 -1.64 19.95 11.19
N LEU A 221 -1.65 19.20 10.08
CA LEU A 221 -0.57 19.22 9.09
C LEU A 221 -0.46 20.60 8.41
N ALA A 222 -1.57 21.19 7.96
CA ALA A 222 -1.58 22.51 7.33
C ALA A 222 -0.98 23.59 8.25
N GLN A 223 -1.34 23.57 9.53
CA GLN A 223 -0.78 24.49 10.52
C GLN A 223 0.72 24.25 10.76
N ALA A 224 1.14 23.00 10.88
CA ALA A 224 2.56 22.66 11.10
C ALA A 224 3.47 22.98 9.90
N LEU A 225 2.95 22.95 8.68
CA LEU A 225 3.63 23.43 7.47
C LEU A 225 3.76 24.96 7.47
N LYS A 226 2.67 25.68 7.81
CA LYS A 226 2.67 27.16 7.91
C LYS A 226 3.60 27.67 9.01
N GLU A 227 3.71 26.96 10.12
CA GLU A 227 4.61 27.26 11.25
C GLU A 227 6.06 26.77 11.02
N GLY A 228 6.34 26.05 9.93
CA GLY A 228 7.65 25.48 9.64
C GLY A 228 8.12 24.38 10.60
N ARG A 229 7.22 23.84 11.44
CA ARG A 229 7.47 22.67 12.30
C ARG A 229 7.70 21.42 11.46
N ILE A 230 6.89 21.25 10.41
CA ILE A 230 7.15 20.30 9.33
C ILE A 230 7.73 21.10 8.16
N ARG A 231 8.89 20.68 7.64
CA ARG A 231 9.60 21.36 6.54
C ARG A 231 8.92 21.18 5.20
N GLY A 232 8.21 20.07 5.02
CA GLY A 232 7.41 19.76 3.85
C GLY A 232 6.71 18.41 3.99
N ALA A 233 5.67 18.20 3.19
CA ALA A 233 4.92 16.95 3.17
C ALA A 233 4.66 16.48 1.74
N ALA A 234 4.59 15.16 1.55
CA ALA A 234 4.21 14.54 0.29
C ALA A 234 3.08 13.53 0.51
N LEU A 235 1.90 13.79 -0.06
CA LEU A 235 0.68 13.02 0.15
C LEU A 235 0.19 12.44 -1.18
N ASP A 236 0.09 11.12 -1.27
CA ASP A 236 -0.65 10.47 -2.36
C ASP A 236 -2.14 10.30 -2.01
N VAL A 237 -2.50 10.41 -0.73
CA VAL A 237 -3.83 10.10 -0.19
C VAL A 237 -4.26 11.17 0.81
N HIS A 238 -5.56 11.46 0.84
CA HIS A 238 -6.14 12.65 1.48
C HIS A 238 -7.41 12.29 2.27
N GLU A 239 -7.79 13.05 3.30
CA GLU A 239 -9.01 12.82 4.09
C GLU A 239 -10.27 12.81 3.20
N SER A 240 -10.28 13.65 2.16
CA SER A 240 -11.35 13.76 1.18
C SER A 240 -10.80 13.63 -0.25
N GLU A 241 -11.24 12.60 -0.95
CA GLU A 241 -10.84 12.31 -2.33
C GLU A 241 -12.06 12.39 -3.28
N PRO A 242 -11.90 12.94 -4.51
CA PRO A 242 -10.66 13.37 -5.14
C PRO A 242 -10.14 14.71 -4.59
N PHE A 243 -8.84 14.74 -4.29
CA PHE A 243 -8.15 15.95 -3.83
C PHE A 243 -8.13 17.04 -4.91
N ARG A 244 -8.23 18.31 -4.50
CA ARG A 244 -8.24 19.48 -5.39
C ARG A 244 -7.37 20.58 -4.79
N THR A 245 -6.39 21.06 -5.54
CA THR A 245 -5.51 22.15 -5.11
C THR A 245 -6.19 23.51 -5.23
N GLU A 246 -6.77 23.85 -6.40
CA GLU A 246 -7.68 25.00 -6.58
C GLU A 246 -8.65 24.78 -7.78
N GLN A 247 -9.53 25.75 -8.04
CA GLN A 247 -10.68 25.68 -8.95
C GLN A 247 -10.33 25.30 -10.39
N CYS A 248 -10.74 24.08 -10.79
CA CYS A 248 -10.99 23.78 -12.20
C CYS A 248 -12.43 24.20 -12.54
N PRO A 249 -12.67 25.06 -13.55
CA PRO A 249 -14.02 25.38 -14.00
C PRO A 249 -14.77 24.11 -14.40
N GLU A 250 -16.02 23.96 -13.95
CA GLU A 250 -16.83 22.81 -14.33
C GLU A 250 -17.09 22.83 -15.85
N GLY A 251 -16.58 21.81 -16.55
CA GLY A 251 -16.68 21.70 -18.01
C GLY A 251 -15.89 20.54 -18.61
N LEU A 252 -14.77 20.15 -18.00
CA LEU A 252 -13.91 19.06 -18.51
C LEU A 252 -14.22 17.67 -17.92
N GLY A 253 -15.03 17.58 -16.87
CA GLY A 253 -15.31 16.31 -16.16
C GLY A 253 -16.18 15.29 -16.91
N SER A 254 -16.88 15.69 -17.98
CA SER A 254 -17.86 14.81 -18.69
C SER A 254 -17.30 14.13 -19.95
N ALA A 255 -16.20 14.64 -20.52
CA ALA A 255 -15.69 14.17 -21.82
C ALA A 255 -14.84 12.88 -21.76
N ALA A 256 -14.35 12.48 -20.57
CA ALA A 256 -13.46 11.33 -20.44
C ALA A 256 -14.18 9.96 -20.54
N HIS A 257 -15.50 9.91 -20.40
CA HIS A 257 -16.27 8.66 -20.42
C HIS A 257 -16.77 8.20 -21.79
N SER A 258 -16.62 8.99 -22.86
CA SER A 258 -17.13 8.65 -24.21
C SER A 258 -16.11 7.98 -25.14
N HIS A 259 -14.83 7.89 -24.77
CA HIS A 259 -13.76 7.40 -25.65
C HIS A 259 -13.03 6.14 -25.14
N LEU A 260 -13.81 5.14 -24.70
CA LEU A 260 -13.36 3.75 -24.53
C LEU A 260 -14.20 2.77 -25.38
N ARG A 261 -14.57 3.21 -26.59
CA ARG A 261 -15.00 2.35 -27.70
C ARG A 261 -14.25 2.73 -28.96
N GLU A 262 -13.07 2.13 -29.14
CA GLU A 262 -12.61 1.46 -30.36
C GLU A 262 -11.15 1.08 -30.19
N GLY A 263 -10.85 -0.21 -30.37
CA GLY A 263 -9.48 -0.72 -30.20
C GLY A 263 -8.64 -0.47 -31.44
N ARG A 264 -7.64 0.41 -31.34
CA ARG A 264 -6.42 0.41 -32.18
C ARG A 264 -5.31 1.18 -31.46
N ALA A 265 -4.12 0.61 -31.44
CA ALA A 265 -2.93 1.27 -30.89
C ALA A 265 -2.52 2.44 -31.79
N ALA A 266 -2.46 3.65 -31.24
CA ALA A 266 -1.87 4.82 -31.85
C ALA A 266 -1.27 5.71 -30.76
N SER A 267 -0.08 6.24 -31.01
CA SER A 267 0.67 7.08 -30.05
C SER A 267 -0.10 8.35 -29.67
N PRO A 268 0.06 8.87 -28.44
CA PRO A 268 -0.67 10.06 -28.00
C PRO A 268 -0.22 11.31 -28.79
N PRO A 269 -1.16 12.16 -29.27
CA PRO A 269 -0.82 13.43 -29.89
C PRO A 269 -0.38 14.48 -28.84
N PRO A 270 0.41 15.50 -29.21
CA PRO A 270 0.88 16.51 -28.27
C PRO A 270 -0.26 17.40 -27.77
N VAL A 271 -0.24 17.67 -26.46
CA VAL A 271 -1.22 18.53 -25.78
C VAL A 271 -1.13 19.97 -26.30
N LYS A 272 -2.19 20.45 -26.96
CA LYS A 272 -2.34 21.88 -27.31
C LYS A 272 -2.83 22.66 -26.09
N ALA A 273 -2.29 23.86 -25.90
CA ALA A 273 -2.76 24.79 -24.87
C ALA A 273 -4.19 25.31 -25.18
N PRO A 274 -5.06 25.52 -24.18
CA PRO A 274 -6.40 26.05 -24.38
C PRO A 274 -6.42 27.58 -24.58
N PRO A 275 -7.41 28.13 -25.31
CA PRO A 275 -7.58 29.57 -25.48
C PRO A 275 -8.29 30.24 -24.30
N HIS A 276 -8.07 31.54 -24.10
CA HIS A 276 -8.80 32.38 -23.14
C HIS A 276 -10.21 32.78 -23.67
N CYS A 277 -11.26 32.67 -22.84
CA CYS A 277 -12.34 33.65 -22.72
C CYS A 277 -13.32 33.31 -21.57
N GLY A 278 -14.02 34.32 -21.02
CA GLY A 278 -15.30 34.17 -20.32
C GLY A 278 -15.27 34.20 -18.79
N GLN A 279 -15.66 35.32 -18.19
CA GLN A 279 -16.00 35.42 -16.76
C GLN A 279 -17.53 35.37 -16.58
N GLU A 280 -18.01 34.42 -15.78
CA GLU A 280 -19.30 34.52 -15.07
C GLU A 280 -19.08 34.15 -13.59
N PRO A 281 -19.90 34.64 -12.64
CA PRO A 281 -19.61 34.57 -11.22
C PRO A 281 -19.90 33.17 -10.63
N VAL A 282 -18.88 32.32 -10.63
CA VAL A 282 -18.93 30.97 -10.05
C VAL A 282 -18.88 31.03 -8.51
N GLY A 283 -19.75 30.27 -7.85
CA GLY A 283 -19.79 30.17 -6.38
C GLY A 283 -18.48 29.67 -5.75
N SER A 284 -18.23 30.03 -4.49
CA SER A 284 -16.95 29.77 -3.82
C SER A 284 -16.68 28.28 -3.60
N PHE A 285 -15.99 27.64 -4.54
CA PHE A 285 -15.43 26.28 -4.42
C PHE A 285 -14.14 26.23 -3.58
N SER A 286 -14.06 27.04 -2.53
CA SER A 286 -12.94 27.01 -1.58
C SER A 286 -13.27 26.03 -0.44
N GLN A 287 -12.35 25.12 -0.11
CA GLN A 287 -11.98 24.64 1.25
C GLN A 287 -11.55 23.16 1.25
N GLY A 288 -10.24 22.94 1.21
CA GLY A 288 -9.56 21.83 1.89
C GLY A 288 -8.59 22.42 2.92
N PRO A 289 -8.29 21.78 4.07
CA PRO A 289 -7.40 22.35 5.08
C PRO A 289 -6.01 22.72 4.55
N LEU A 290 -5.52 21.94 3.59
CA LEU A 290 -4.21 22.08 2.95
C LEU A 290 -4.14 23.17 1.87
N LYS A 291 -5.24 23.88 1.55
CA LYS A 291 -5.33 24.84 0.42
C LYS A 291 -4.11 25.77 0.32
N ASP A 292 -3.82 26.48 1.41
CA ASP A 292 -2.74 27.47 1.46
C ASP A 292 -1.52 26.94 2.24
N ALA A 293 -1.30 25.62 2.26
CA ALA A 293 -0.18 25.01 2.98
C ALA A 293 1.11 25.07 2.13
N PRO A 294 2.20 25.66 2.64
CA PRO A 294 3.47 25.72 1.90
C PRO A 294 4.19 24.37 1.92
N ASN A 295 5.15 24.18 1.01
CA ASN A 295 6.02 22.99 0.95
C ASN A 295 5.25 21.65 0.89
N LEU A 296 4.13 21.63 0.18
CA LEU A 296 3.31 20.44 -0.06
C LEU A 296 3.58 19.86 -1.45
N ILE A 297 3.55 18.52 -1.55
CA ILE A 297 3.48 17.75 -2.80
C ILE A 297 2.25 16.84 -2.68
N CYS A 298 1.39 16.83 -3.70
CA CYS A 298 0.21 15.97 -3.75
C CYS A 298 0.20 15.14 -5.03
N THR A 299 -0.14 13.86 -4.93
CA THR A 299 -0.49 13.00 -6.06
C THR A 299 -1.90 12.40 -5.87
N PRO A 300 -2.62 12.06 -6.95
CA PRO A 300 -4.05 11.74 -6.87
C PRO A 300 -4.30 10.23 -6.66
N HIS A 301 -3.88 9.68 -5.52
CA HIS A 301 -4.02 8.26 -5.16
C HIS A 301 -3.48 7.32 -6.25
N ALA A 302 -2.26 7.62 -6.71
CA ALA A 302 -1.64 7.02 -7.89
C ALA A 302 -0.41 6.17 -7.57
N ALA A 303 0.05 6.10 -6.31
CA ALA A 303 1.27 5.37 -5.93
C ALA A 303 1.21 3.87 -6.25
N TRP A 304 0.01 3.29 -6.38
CA TRP A 304 -0.20 1.89 -6.73
C TRP A 304 -0.12 1.59 -8.24
N TYR A 305 -0.17 2.61 -9.10
CA TYR A 305 -0.48 2.43 -10.52
C TYR A 305 0.77 2.15 -11.38
N SER A 306 0.82 0.93 -11.92
CA SER A 306 1.47 0.61 -13.19
C SER A 306 0.46 -0.11 -14.10
N GLU A 307 0.73 -0.20 -15.41
CA GLU A 307 -0.12 -0.98 -16.33
C GLU A 307 -0.19 -2.45 -15.89
N GLN A 308 0.95 -2.97 -15.43
CA GLN A 308 1.14 -4.35 -14.98
C GLN A 308 0.40 -4.60 -13.66
N ALA A 309 0.60 -3.76 -12.64
CA ALA A 309 -0.09 -3.84 -11.35
C ALA A 309 -1.61 -3.78 -11.49
N SER A 310 -2.10 -2.88 -12.36
CA SER A 310 -3.53 -2.73 -12.68
C SER A 310 -4.12 -4.01 -13.28
N ILE A 311 -3.42 -4.66 -14.21
CA ILE A 311 -3.83 -5.95 -14.78
C ILE A 311 -3.80 -7.03 -13.70
N GLU A 312 -2.68 -7.21 -12.99
CA GLU A 312 -2.50 -8.27 -12.00
C GLU A 312 -3.57 -8.22 -10.91
N MET A 313 -3.86 -7.03 -10.36
CA MET A 313 -4.86 -6.92 -9.29
C MET A 313 -6.28 -7.21 -9.76
N ARG A 314 -6.63 -6.85 -10.99
CA ARG A 314 -7.93 -7.16 -11.59
C ARG A 314 -8.06 -8.66 -11.86
N GLU A 315 -6.99 -9.31 -12.33
CA GLU A 315 -6.95 -10.75 -12.56
C GLU A 315 -6.99 -11.57 -11.25
N GLU A 316 -6.27 -11.16 -10.20
CA GLU A 316 -6.34 -11.85 -8.91
C GLU A 316 -7.70 -11.64 -8.23
N ALA A 317 -8.30 -10.44 -8.32
CA ALA A 317 -9.64 -10.19 -7.81
C ALA A 317 -10.72 -11.02 -8.54
N ALA A 318 -10.63 -11.12 -9.87
CA ALA A 318 -11.51 -11.98 -10.66
C ALA A 318 -11.30 -13.48 -10.34
N ARG A 319 -10.05 -13.91 -10.07
CA ARG A 319 -9.75 -15.26 -9.58
C ARG A 319 -10.33 -15.53 -8.19
N GLU A 320 -10.36 -14.54 -7.29
CA GLU A 320 -10.97 -14.68 -5.97
C GLU A 320 -12.50 -14.82 -6.05
N ILE A 321 -13.18 -14.03 -6.90
CA ILE A 321 -14.60 -14.23 -7.22
C ILE A 321 -14.84 -15.63 -7.78
N ARG A 322 -14.00 -16.11 -8.70
CA ARG A 322 -14.10 -17.48 -9.25
C ARG A 322 -14.00 -18.53 -8.14
N ARG A 323 -13.00 -18.43 -7.24
CA ARG A 323 -12.84 -19.35 -6.09
C ARG A 323 -14.09 -19.36 -5.19
N ALA A 324 -14.70 -18.21 -4.98
CA ALA A 324 -15.92 -18.05 -4.18
C ALA A 324 -17.15 -18.71 -4.82
N VAL A 325 -17.27 -18.64 -6.15
CA VAL A 325 -18.38 -19.23 -6.92
C VAL A 325 -18.22 -20.74 -7.09
N THR A 326 -17.00 -21.24 -7.32
CA THR A 326 -16.74 -22.67 -7.56
C THR A 326 -16.45 -23.48 -6.28
N GLY A 327 -16.27 -22.82 -5.15
CA GLY A 327 -15.84 -23.42 -3.89
C GLY A 327 -16.74 -23.10 -2.69
N ARG A 328 -16.28 -23.45 -1.49
CA ARG A 328 -16.96 -23.14 -0.23
C ARG A 328 -16.38 -21.86 0.37
N ILE A 329 -17.24 -20.88 0.63
CA ILE A 329 -16.90 -19.66 1.38
C ILE A 329 -16.91 -19.99 2.89
N PRO A 330 -15.93 -19.56 3.70
CA PRO A 330 -14.71 -18.82 3.34
C PRO A 330 -13.49 -19.71 3.02
N ASP A 331 -13.60 -21.04 3.15
CA ASP A 331 -12.48 -22.00 3.10
C ASP A 331 -11.68 -21.93 1.79
N SER A 332 -12.36 -21.74 0.66
CA SER A 332 -11.76 -21.66 -0.68
C SER A 332 -11.17 -20.28 -1.02
N LEU A 333 -11.32 -19.29 -0.13
CA LEU A 333 -10.86 -17.92 -0.34
C LEU A 333 -9.42 -17.75 0.13
N LYS A 334 -8.59 -17.20 -0.76
CA LYS A 334 -7.14 -17.06 -0.56
C LYS A 334 -6.82 -15.92 0.40
N ASN A 335 -7.50 -14.78 0.26
CA ASN A 335 -7.20 -13.53 0.97
C ASN A 335 -8.46 -12.95 1.67
N CYS A 336 -9.30 -13.80 2.26
CA CYS A 336 -10.44 -13.33 3.06
C CYS A 336 -9.94 -12.70 4.38
N VAL A 337 -10.32 -11.44 4.61
CA VAL A 337 -9.85 -10.59 5.72
C VAL A 337 -10.80 -10.55 6.92
N ASN A 338 -11.97 -11.21 6.83
CA ASN A 338 -12.98 -11.23 7.89
C ASN A 338 -13.42 -12.65 8.31
N LYS A 339 -12.54 -13.65 8.16
CA LYS A 339 -12.84 -15.07 8.48
C LYS A 339 -13.39 -15.26 9.90
N ASP A 340 -12.84 -14.54 10.88
CA ASP A 340 -13.23 -14.68 12.29
C ASP A 340 -14.67 -14.20 12.55
N HIS A 341 -15.12 -13.15 11.84
CA HIS A 341 -16.48 -12.65 11.91
C HIS A 341 -17.49 -13.60 11.26
N LEU A 342 -17.13 -14.24 10.14
CA LEU A 342 -17.97 -15.25 9.48
C LEU A 342 -18.19 -16.48 10.38
N ALA A 343 -17.16 -16.93 11.09
CA ALA A 343 -17.27 -18.05 12.02
C ALA A 343 -18.20 -17.71 13.21
N ALA A 344 -18.11 -16.50 13.74
CA ALA A 344 -18.97 -16.02 14.83
C ALA A 344 -20.46 -15.96 14.44
N ALA A 345 -20.77 -15.52 13.21
CA ALA A 345 -22.16 -15.48 12.70
C ALA A 345 -22.81 -16.88 12.65
N THR A 346 -22.03 -17.94 12.49
CA THR A 346 -22.53 -19.34 12.48
C THR A 346 -22.94 -19.89 13.85
N HIS A 347 -22.68 -19.19 14.97
CA HIS A 347 -22.95 -19.72 16.32
C HIS A 347 -24.41 -19.64 16.79
N TRP A 348 -25.33 -19.11 15.97
CA TRP A 348 -26.78 -19.22 16.17
C TRP A 348 -27.46 -19.89 14.96
N ALA A 349 -27.25 -21.20 14.83
CA ALA A 349 -28.12 -22.10 14.07
C ALA A 349 -27.89 -23.58 14.47
N SER A 350 -27.89 -23.87 15.77
CA SER A 350 -28.01 -25.25 16.25
C SER A 350 -29.44 -25.75 16.00
N VAL A 351 -29.73 -26.10 14.75
CA VAL A 351 -30.93 -26.86 14.40
C VAL A 351 -30.74 -28.27 14.97
N ASP A 352 -31.59 -28.63 15.92
CA ASP A 352 -31.65 -29.97 16.50
C ASP A 352 -31.88 -31.00 15.36
N PRO A 353 -31.00 -32.01 15.19
CA PRO A 353 -31.19 -33.06 14.18
C PRO A 353 -32.50 -33.85 14.33
N ALA A 354 -33.22 -33.71 15.46
CA ALA A 354 -34.46 -34.44 15.74
C ALA A 354 -35.72 -33.92 15.01
N VAL A 355 -35.68 -32.80 14.28
CA VAL A 355 -36.87 -32.22 13.62
C VAL A 355 -36.78 -32.25 12.09
N VAL A 356 -36.89 -33.47 11.53
CA VAL A 356 -37.18 -33.69 10.09
C VAL A 356 -38.47 -34.50 9.97
N HIS A 357 -39.44 -33.99 9.21
CA HIS A 357 -40.78 -34.56 9.09
C HIS A 357 -40.78 -35.95 8.39
N PRO A 358 -41.58 -36.95 8.82
CA PRO A 358 -41.35 -38.35 8.47
C PRO A 358 -42.14 -38.86 7.24
N GLU A 359 -42.23 -38.11 6.13
CA GLU A 359 -43.02 -38.51 4.95
C GLU A 359 -42.25 -38.65 3.62
N LEU A 360 -40.92 -38.75 3.65
CA LEU A 360 -40.08 -39.05 2.48
C LEU A 360 -39.27 -40.34 2.64
N ASN A 361 -39.97 -41.47 2.69
CA ASN A 361 -39.37 -42.80 2.52
C ASN A 361 -40.33 -43.76 1.80
N GLY A 362 -40.64 -43.45 0.53
CA GLY A 362 -41.41 -44.30 -0.37
C GLY A 362 -40.61 -45.48 -0.92
N ALA A 363 -40.26 -46.45 -0.08
CA ALA A 363 -39.57 -47.66 -0.49
C ALA A 363 -40.56 -48.74 -1.01
N ALA A 364 -40.68 -48.85 -2.34
CA ALA A 364 -41.39 -49.95 -3.01
C ALA A 364 -40.62 -50.40 -4.27
N TYR A 365 -40.72 -51.69 -4.61
CA TYR A 365 -39.98 -52.41 -5.66
C TYR A 365 -38.46 -52.57 -5.38
N SER A 366 -38.04 -53.65 -4.71
CA SER A 366 -37.86 -54.94 -5.39
C SER A 366 -37.79 -56.15 -4.43
N ARG A 367 -38.41 -57.26 -4.81
CA ARG A 367 -38.19 -58.61 -4.25
C ARG A 367 -38.05 -59.61 -5.41
N TYR A 368 -37.07 -60.50 -5.38
CA TYR A 368 -37.04 -61.92 -5.80
C TYR A 368 -35.62 -62.49 -5.46
N PRO A 369 -35.36 -63.82 -5.40
CA PRO A 369 -34.76 -64.43 -4.20
C PRO A 369 -33.37 -65.08 -4.43
N PRO A 370 -32.71 -65.62 -3.38
CA PRO A 370 -31.34 -66.14 -3.48
C PRO A 370 -31.27 -67.58 -4.01
N GLY A 371 -30.19 -67.90 -4.75
CA GLY A 371 -29.90 -69.25 -5.25
C GLY A 371 -28.43 -69.45 -5.64
N VAL A 372 -27.70 -70.15 -4.76
CA VAL A 372 -26.52 -71.02 -4.97
C VAL A 372 -25.74 -70.94 -6.30
N VAL A 373 -24.45 -70.57 -6.24
CA VAL A 373 -23.23 -71.40 -6.53
C VAL A 373 -22.02 -70.61 -5.98
N GLY A 374 -21.04 -71.30 -5.37
CA GLY A 374 -19.81 -70.67 -4.86
C GLY A 374 -18.53 -71.20 -5.54
N VAL A 375 -17.49 -70.37 -5.59
CA VAL A 375 -16.10 -70.75 -5.89
C VAL A 375 -15.16 -69.94 -4.97
N ALA A 376 -14.04 -70.54 -4.56
CA ALA A 376 -13.13 -70.10 -3.50
C ALA A 376 -12.13 -68.98 -3.91
N PRO A 377 -11.44 -68.33 -2.94
CA PRO A 377 -10.58 -67.19 -3.21
C PRO A 377 -9.11 -67.55 -3.51
N SER A 378 -8.49 -66.79 -4.40
CA SER A 378 -7.05 -66.72 -4.66
C SER A 378 -6.75 -65.39 -5.34
N GLY A 379 -5.64 -64.68 -5.10
CA GLY A 379 -4.53 -64.86 -4.16
C GLY A 379 -3.52 -63.75 -4.44
N ILE A 380 -2.83 -63.23 -3.43
CA ILE A 380 -1.80 -62.17 -3.62
C ILE A 380 -0.51 -62.79 -4.17
N PRO A 381 0.15 -62.17 -5.17
CA PRO A 381 1.60 -62.25 -5.33
C PRO A 381 2.27 -60.90 -5.06
N ALA A 382 3.55 -60.95 -4.71
CA ALA A 382 4.28 -59.87 -4.06
C ALA A 382 5.07 -58.95 -5.00
N ALA A 383 5.79 -58.02 -4.36
CA ALA A 383 6.68 -57.01 -4.92
C ALA A 383 7.63 -57.48 -6.03
N VAL A 384 8.01 -56.52 -6.88
CA VAL A 384 9.19 -56.59 -7.75
C VAL A 384 10.10 -55.41 -7.41
N GLU A 385 11.36 -55.70 -7.06
CA GLU A 385 12.39 -54.70 -6.83
C GLU A 385 12.97 -54.15 -8.15
N GLY A 386 13.58 -52.97 -8.06
CA GLY A 386 14.64 -52.56 -8.97
C GLY A 386 14.27 -51.54 -10.05
N ILE A 387 14.71 -50.30 -9.86
CA ILE A 387 15.80 -49.69 -10.64
C ILE A 387 16.13 -48.31 -10.01
N VAL A 388 17.41 -48.11 -9.69
CA VAL A 388 17.95 -46.83 -9.21
C VAL A 388 18.56 -46.07 -10.38
N PRO A 389 18.28 -44.75 -10.51
CA PRO A 389 19.23 -43.84 -11.16
C PRO A 389 19.77 -42.82 -10.16
N SER A 390 21.06 -42.97 -9.88
CA SER A 390 22.05 -42.00 -9.38
C SER A 390 21.60 -40.62 -8.89
N ALA A 391 21.82 -40.37 -7.60
CA ALA A 391 22.03 -39.02 -7.09
C ALA A 391 23.34 -38.43 -7.67
N MET A 392 23.27 -37.23 -8.22
CA MET A 392 24.44 -36.39 -8.55
C MET A 392 24.42 -35.18 -7.62
N SER A 393 25.28 -35.20 -6.60
CA SER A 393 25.47 -34.06 -5.69
C SER A 393 26.45 -33.07 -6.32
N LEU A 394 25.95 -31.92 -6.77
CA LEU A 394 26.78 -30.83 -7.29
C LEU A 394 27.27 -29.93 -6.15
N SER A 395 28.43 -30.27 -5.61
CA SER A 395 29.18 -29.42 -4.68
C SER A 395 30.05 -28.40 -5.44
N HIS A 396 29.55 -27.17 -5.60
CA HIS A 396 30.40 -26.06 -6.05
C HIS A 396 31.16 -25.44 -4.87
N GLY A 397 32.44 -25.78 -4.75
CA GLY A 397 33.35 -25.12 -3.82
C GLY A 397 33.72 -23.71 -4.28
N LEU A 398 33.73 -22.75 -3.35
CA LEU A 398 34.22 -21.38 -3.58
C LEU A 398 35.75 -21.33 -3.43
N PRO A 399 36.49 -20.70 -4.35
CA PRO A 399 37.92 -20.40 -4.17
C PRO A 399 38.13 -19.15 -3.28
N PRO A 400 39.23 -19.06 -2.51
CA PRO A 400 39.46 -17.94 -1.60
C PRO A 400 40.16 -16.71 -2.23
N VAL A 401 39.53 -15.55 -2.02
CA VAL A 401 40.08 -14.21 -1.68
C VAL A 401 41.37 -13.69 -2.35
N SER A 402 41.27 -12.50 -2.95
CA SER A 402 42.28 -11.43 -2.79
C SER A 402 41.63 -10.03 -2.91
N HIS A 403 41.84 -9.16 -1.91
CA HIS A 403 41.44 -7.75 -1.97
C HIS A 403 42.62 -6.88 -2.42
N PRO A 404 42.46 -5.91 -3.33
CA PRO A 404 43.47 -4.89 -3.59
C PRO A 404 43.50 -3.85 -2.44
N PRO A 405 44.68 -3.31 -2.07
CA PRO A 405 44.80 -2.34 -0.99
C PRO A 405 44.22 -0.97 -1.36
N HIS A 406 43.74 -0.25 -0.33
CA HIS A 406 43.22 1.11 -0.47
C HIS A 406 44.26 2.10 -1.01
N ALA A 407 43.91 2.84 -2.06
CA ALA A 407 44.61 4.06 -2.45
C ALA A 407 44.16 5.25 -1.56
N PRO A 408 45.07 6.00 -0.94
CA PRO A 408 44.71 7.21 -0.18
C PRO A 408 44.36 8.38 -1.10
N SER A 409 43.39 9.20 -0.70
CA SER A 409 42.99 10.41 -1.45
C SER A 409 44.00 11.54 -1.27
N PRO A 410 44.28 12.36 -2.31
CA PRO A 410 45.24 13.46 -2.21
C PRO A 410 44.61 14.67 -1.49
N GLY A 411 45.16 15.06 -0.34
CA GLY A 411 44.67 16.25 0.36
C GLY A 411 44.96 16.35 1.86
N GLN A 412 46.17 16.04 2.32
CA GLN A 412 46.62 16.42 3.67
C GLN A 412 47.95 17.17 3.61
N THR A 413 47.97 18.36 4.21
CA THR A 413 49.13 19.24 4.34
C THR A 413 49.99 18.80 5.51
N VAL A 414 51.26 18.47 5.23
CA VAL A 414 52.24 18.15 6.28
C VAL A 414 52.72 19.44 6.94
N LYS A 415 52.53 19.58 8.25
CA LYS A 415 53.26 20.56 9.07
C LYS A 415 54.70 20.07 9.25
N PRO A 416 55.73 20.93 9.15
CA PRO A 416 57.07 20.57 9.58
C PRO A 416 57.14 20.60 11.11
N GLU A 417 57.36 19.45 11.74
CA GLU A 417 57.89 19.41 13.10
C GLU A 417 59.40 19.65 13.05
N ALA A 418 59.87 20.48 13.98
CA ALA A 418 61.28 20.78 14.15
C ALA A 418 61.77 20.03 15.39
N ASP A 419 62.72 19.12 15.20
CA ASP A 419 63.50 18.55 16.30
C ASP A 419 64.92 19.11 16.31
N ARG A 420 65.41 19.35 17.52
CA ARG A 420 66.76 19.82 17.86
C ARG A 420 67.48 18.75 18.67
N ASP A 421 68.79 18.94 18.80
CA ASP A 421 69.70 18.21 19.71
C ASP A 421 70.03 16.76 19.26
N HIS A 422 71.21 16.17 19.47
CA HIS A 422 72.55 16.59 19.96
C HIS A 422 73.55 15.49 19.47
N ALA A 423 74.85 15.65 19.20
CA ALA A 423 75.77 16.80 19.26
C ALA A 423 77.05 16.56 18.39
N SER A 424 78.20 17.08 18.86
CA SER A 424 79.59 17.01 18.38
C SER A 424 80.23 15.62 18.17
N ASP A 425 81.12 15.51 17.15
CA ASP A 425 82.54 15.25 17.43
C ASP A 425 83.49 15.77 16.32
N GLN A 426 84.79 15.90 16.63
CA GLN A 426 85.81 16.54 15.77
C GLN A 426 86.65 15.54 14.95
N LEU A 427 86.87 15.83 13.65
CA LEU A 427 88.18 15.88 12.97
C LEU A 427 88.06 16.24 11.47
#